data_AF-A0A2D8RL60-F1
#
_entry.id   AF-A0A2D8RL60-F1
#
_cell.length_a   1.000
_cell.length_b   1.000
_cell.length_c   1.000
_cell.angle_alpha   90.00
_cell.angle_beta   90.00
_cell.angle_gamma   90.00
#
_symmetry.space_group_name_H-M   'P 1'
#
loop_
_entity.id
_entity.type
_entity.pdbx_description
1 polymer ?
#
loop_
_entity_poly.entity_id
_entity_poly.type
_entity_poly.pdbx_seq_one_letter_code
_entity_poly.pdbx_strand_id
1 'polypeptide(L)'
;MLNKDAFFIEFDDRRSNVVRLHGVKMASEREMLDEQIFEFLYSEVRGKRVRVKPHFVETGDILIAEIYSMADEYLNAILVRQGFGRWLPSEAASDRRISDAQETAQLQQQGVWNPTVQQLAAGGGSGASEANESSEPKESSDKPEIEQKPGVASSSSTASDRDRQTSMSASSMPEEGQESKFKAGLA
;
A
#
# COMPACT_ATOMS: atom_id res chain seq x y z
N MET A 1 -16.27 -17.17 0.43
CA MET A 1 -15.18 -16.30 0.95
C MET A 1 -15.27 -14.98 0.21
N LEU A 2 -15.44 -13.85 0.91
CA LEU A 2 -15.36 -12.53 0.31
C LEU A 2 -13.88 -12.24 0.04
N ASN A 3 -13.53 -11.81 -1.17
CA ASN A 3 -12.17 -11.36 -1.46
C ASN A 3 -12.08 -9.87 -1.10
N LYS A 4 -11.15 -9.46 -0.23
CA LYS A 4 -10.98 -8.05 0.16
C LYS A 4 -10.31 -7.19 -0.91
N ASP A 5 -9.69 -7.81 -1.90
CA ASP A 5 -9.03 -7.13 -3.02
C ASP A 5 -9.99 -6.78 -4.16
N ALA A 6 -11.24 -7.28 -4.13
CA ALA A 6 -12.18 -7.13 -5.21
C ALA A 6 -13.65 -7.03 -4.75
N PHE A 7 -14.40 -6.16 -5.40
CA PHE A 7 -15.81 -5.90 -5.13
C PHE A 7 -16.68 -6.44 -6.27
N PHE A 8 -17.79 -7.08 -5.93
CA PHE A 8 -18.87 -7.28 -6.91
C PHE A 8 -19.70 -6.01 -6.95
N ILE A 9 -19.73 -5.34 -8.11
CA ILE A 9 -20.51 -4.13 -8.31
C ILE A 9 -21.54 -4.41 -9.41
N GLU A 10 -22.82 -4.26 -9.06
CA GLU A 10 -23.93 -4.27 -9.99
C GLU A 10 -24.10 -2.85 -10.57
N PHE A 11 -23.99 -2.75 -11.89
CA PHE A 11 -24.23 -1.52 -12.65
C PHE A 11 -25.69 -1.48 -13.12
N ASP A 12 -26.20 -0.29 -13.47
CA ASP A 12 -27.61 -0.10 -13.82
C ASP A 12 -28.10 -0.85 -15.06
N ASP A 13 -27.17 -1.22 -15.93
CA ASP A 13 -27.44 -2.07 -17.08
C ASP A 13 -27.57 -3.55 -16.71
N ARG A 14 -27.65 -3.85 -15.39
CA ARG A 14 -27.73 -5.18 -14.78
C ARG A 14 -26.52 -6.06 -15.06
N ARG A 15 -25.41 -5.49 -15.53
CA ARG A 15 -24.14 -6.19 -15.58
C ARG A 15 -23.48 -6.09 -14.21
N SER A 16 -23.01 -7.23 -13.73
CA SER A 16 -22.16 -7.29 -12.54
C SER A 16 -20.72 -7.47 -13.00
N ASN A 17 -19.82 -6.63 -12.52
CA ASN A 17 -18.39 -6.80 -12.75
C ASN A 17 -17.67 -6.98 -11.43
N VAL A 18 -16.53 -7.66 -11.50
CA VAL A 18 -15.57 -7.71 -10.41
C VAL A 18 -14.70 -6.46 -10.53
N VAL A 19 -14.65 -5.63 -9.49
CA VAL A 19 -13.89 -4.38 -9.49
C VAL A 19 -12.77 -4.47 -8.46
N ARG A 20 -11.53 -4.36 -8.92
CA ARG A 20 -10.34 -4.25 -8.07
C ARG A 20 -9.92 -2.78 -7.94
N LEU A 21 -9.31 -2.47 -6.80
CA LEU A 21 -8.85 -1.11 -6.48
C LEU A 21 -7.60 -0.78 -7.28
N HIS A 22 -7.68 0.26 -8.10
CA HIS A 22 -6.52 0.83 -8.78
C HIS A 22 -5.50 1.38 -7.77
N GLY A 23 -4.24 0.97 -7.90
CA GLY A 23 -3.15 1.55 -7.13
C GLY A 23 -3.06 1.09 -5.67
N VAL A 24 -3.81 0.06 -5.28
CA VAL A 24 -3.84 -0.44 -3.89
C VAL A 24 -3.60 -1.94 -3.86
N LYS A 25 -2.62 -2.35 -3.05
CA LYS A 25 -2.43 -3.75 -2.64
C LYS A 25 -2.96 -3.90 -1.23
N MET A 26 -4.03 -4.69 -1.01
CA MET A 26 -4.52 -4.89 0.36
C MET A 26 -3.49 -5.63 1.21
N ALA A 27 -3.65 -5.53 2.53
CA ALA A 27 -2.91 -6.36 3.47
C ALA A 27 -3.04 -7.85 3.06
N SER A 28 -2.01 -8.64 3.26
CA SER A 28 -2.05 -10.10 3.18
C SER A 28 -2.71 -10.70 4.42
N GLU A 29 -3.01 -12.00 4.36
CA GLU A 29 -3.54 -12.77 5.50
C GLU A 29 -2.58 -12.79 6.70
N ARG A 30 -1.26 -12.72 6.45
CA ARG A 30 -0.24 -12.73 7.51
C ARG A 30 -0.29 -11.50 8.41
N GLU A 31 -0.87 -10.41 7.93
CA GLU A 31 -1.02 -9.18 8.71
C GLU A 31 -2.25 -9.23 9.62
N MET A 32 -3.11 -10.25 9.49
CA MET A 32 -4.26 -10.51 10.38
C MET A 32 -5.24 -9.33 10.50
N LEU A 33 -5.37 -8.52 9.45
CA LEU A 33 -6.28 -7.37 9.40
C LEU A 33 -7.61 -7.69 8.70
N ASP A 34 -7.83 -8.94 8.26
CA ASP A 34 -8.98 -9.33 7.45
C ASP A 34 -10.33 -8.93 8.06
N GLU A 35 -10.53 -9.22 9.35
CA GLU A 35 -11.78 -8.90 10.05
C GLU A 35 -12.06 -7.39 10.06
N GLN A 36 -11.07 -6.58 10.42
CA GLN A 36 -11.18 -5.12 10.45
C GLN A 36 -11.45 -4.55 9.05
N ILE A 37 -10.79 -5.12 8.03
CA ILE A 37 -11.00 -4.73 6.64
C ILE A 37 -12.43 -5.06 6.20
N PHE A 38 -12.93 -6.25 6.51
CA PHE A 38 -14.28 -6.64 6.14
C PHE A 38 -15.34 -5.84 6.89
N GLU A 39 -15.15 -5.56 8.19
CA GLU A 39 -16.04 -4.68 8.95
C GLU A 39 -16.12 -3.29 8.33
N PHE A 40 -14.97 -2.69 8.00
CA PHE A 40 -14.90 -1.39 7.34
C PHE A 40 -15.57 -1.40 5.96
N LEU A 41 -15.27 -2.40 5.11
CA LEU A 41 -15.88 -2.49 3.78
C LEU A 41 -17.38 -2.75 3.85
N TYR A 42 -17.84 -3.50 4.85
CA TYR A 42 -19.26 -3.71 5.11
C TYR A 42 -19.93 -2.40 5.50
N SER A 43 -19.33 -1.62 6.42
CA SER A 43 -19.91 -0.35 6.84
C SER A 43 -19.89 0.69 5.72
N GLU A 44 -18.81 0.77 4.94
CA GLU A 44 -18.58 1.84 3.98
C GLU A 44 -19.08 1.59 2.56
N VAL A 45 -19.18 0.33 2.13
CA VAL A 45 -19.44 0.01 0.72
C VAL A 45 -20.67 -0.87 0.55
N ARG A 46 -20.92 -1.82 1.45
CA ARG A 46 -21.99 -2.81 1.26
C ARG A 46 -23.37 -2.16 1.19
N GLY A 47 -24.09 -2.42 0.10
CA GLY A 47 -25.44 -1.88 -0.14
C GLY A 47 -25.49 -0.37 -0.37
N LYS A 48 -24.32 0.30 -0.41
CA LYS A 48 -24.21 1.73 -0.67
C LYS A 48 -23.98 1.98 -2.16
N ARG A 49 -24.35 3.19 -2.58
CA ARG A 49 -24.09 3.71 -3.93
C ARG A 49 -22.64 4.15 -3.98
N VAL A 50 -21.92 3.77 -5.04
CA VAL A 50 -20.55 4.23 -5.27
C VAL A 50 -20.39 4.66 -6.71
N ARG A 51 -19.51 5.63 -6.95
CA ARG A 51 -19.07 6.02 -8.28
C ARG A 51 -17.78 5.28 -8.60
N VAL A 52 -17.80 4.50 -9.67
CA VAL A 52 -16.65 3.74 -10.15
C VAL A 52 -16.06 4.47 -11.35
N LYS A 53 -14.79 4.86 -11.28
CA LYS A 53 -14.06 5.44 -12.40
C LYS A 53 -13.07 4.38 -12.95
N PRO A 54 -13.39 3.74 -14.08
CA PRO A 54 -12.55 2.69 -14.66
C PRO A 54 -11.21 3.25 -15.13
N HIS A 55 -10.13 2.49 -14.93
CA HIS A 55 -8.82 2.75 -15.53
C HIS A 55 -8.56 1.81 -16.71
N PHE A 56 -8.66 0.51 -16.48
CA PHE A 56 -8.53 -0.51 -17.52
C PHE A 56 -9.22 -1.81 -17.11
N VAL A 57 -9.46 -2.69 -18.08
CA VAL A 57 -9.98 -4.05 -17.87
C VAL A 57 -8.78 -5.00 -17.83
N GLU A 58 -8.58 -5.72 -16.72
CA GLU A 58 -7.46 -6.66 -16.55
C GLU A 58 -7.73 -7.96 -17.30
N THR A 59 -8.93 -8.51 -17.16
CA THR A 59 -9.42 -9.71 -17.84
C THR A 59 -10.93 -9.56 -17.96
N GLY A 60 -11.58 -10.05 -19.02
CA GLY A 60 -13.01 -9.89 -19.36
C GLY A 60 -13.90 -9.15 -18.35
N ASP A 61 -14.14 -9.76 -17.18
CA ASP A 61 -15.09 -9.29 -16.17
C ASP A 61 -14.45 -8.56 -14.96
N ILE A 62 -13.11 -8.40 -14.95
CA ILE A 62 -12.31 -7.74 -13.91
C ILE A 62 -11.92 -6.33 -14.37
N LEU A 63 -12.49 -5.34 -13.70
CA LEU A 63 -12.20 -3.94 -13.89
C LEU A 63 -11.25 -3.43 -12.82
N ILE A 64 -10.18 -2.73 -13.21
CA ILE A 64 -9.33 -1.98 -12.29
C ILE A 64 -9.83 -0.54 -12.26
N ALA A 65 -10.22 -0.04 -11.08
CA ALA A 65 -10.90 1.25 -10.98
C ALA A 65 -10.60 2.03 -9.69
N GLU A 66 -10.84 3.33 -9.75
CA GLU A 66 -11.01 4.17 -8.57
C GLU A 66 -12.46 4.07 -8.09
N ILE A 67 -12.65 3.94 -6.78
CA ILE A 67 -13.98 3.87 -6.17
C ILE A 67 -14.19 5.09 -5.28
N TYR A 68 -15.33 5.75 -5.45
CA TYR A 68 -15.74 6.91 -4.68
C TYR A 68 -17.09 6.68 -4.02
N SER A 69 -17.26 7.16 -2.79
CA SER A 69 -18.59 7.26 -2.20
C SER A 69 -19.44 8.32 -2.94
N MET A 70 -20.75 8.36 -2.69
CA MET A 70 -21.59 9.44 -3.23
C MET A 70 -21.27 10.82 -2.65
N ALA A 71 -20.48 10.89 -1.58
CA ALA A 71 -19.94 12.14 -1.03
C ALA A 71 -18.57 12.49 -1.64
N ASP A 72 -18.19 11.84 -2.75
CA ASP A 72 -16.91 11.97 -3.44
C ASP A 72 -15.68 11.61 -2.60
N GLU A 73 -15.87 10.82 -1.56
CA GLU A 73 -14.77 10.31 -0.75
C GLU A 73 -14.04 9.19 -1.49
N TYR A 74 -12.73 9.33 -1.61
CA TYR A 74 -11.92 8.40 -2.40
C TYR A 74 -11.54 7.16 -1.59
N LEU A 75 -12.26 6.05 -1.83
CA LEU A 75 -12.16 4.82 -1.04
C LEU A 75 -10.74 4.23 -1.08
N ASN A 76 -10.09 4.20 -2.24
CA ASN A 76 -8.73 3.66 -2.40
C ASN A 76 -7.75 4.36 -1.42
N ALA A 77 -7.81 5.69 -1.35
CA ALA A 77 -6.98 6.47 -0.43
C ALA A 77 -7.39 6.27 1.04
N ILE A 78 -8.69 6.12 1.33
CA ILE A 78 -9.14 5.86 2.71
C ILE A 78 -8.62 4.51 3.21
N LEU A 79 -8.71 3.46 2.41
CA LEU A 79 -8.20 2.12 2.77
C LEU A 79 -6.69 2.17 3.06
N VAL A 80 -5.92 2.87 2.23
CA VAL A 80 -4.48 3.04 2.46
C VAL A 80 -4.21 3.88 3.71
N ARG A 81 -5.00 4.92 3.96
CA ARG A 81 -4.87 5.78 5.16
C ARG A 81 -5.11 5.01 6.46
N GLN A 82 -6.09 4.11 6.47
CA GLN A 82 -6.38 3.23 7.61
C GLN A 82 -5.33 2.11 7.77
N GLY A 83 -4.36 2.02 6.86
CA GLY A 83 -3.36 0.96 6.86
C GLY A 83 -3.90 -0.40 6.44
N PHE A 84 -5.03 -0.46 5.73
CA PHE A 84 -5.61 -1.71 5.21
C PHE A 84 -4.99 -2.18 3.90
N GLY A 85 -4.20 -1.32 3.27
CA GLY A 85 -3.45 -1.63 2.06
C GLY A 85 -2.25 -0.72 1.90
N ARG A 86 -1.47 -1.01 0.88
CA ARG A 86 -0.29 -0.24 0.46
C ARG A 86 -0.54 0.36 -0.91
N TRP A 87 0.02 1.53 -1.12
CA TRP A 87 0.11 2.13 -2.44
C TRP A 87 0.95 1.24 -3.37
N LEU A 88 0.47 1.05 -4.60
CA LEU A 88 1.19 0.43 -5.70
C LEU A 88 1.58 1.51 -6.72
N PRO A 89 2.80 2.07 -6.65
CA PRO A 89 3.25 3.08 -7.61
C PRO A 89 3.27 2.56 -9.05
N SER A 90 3.44 1.25 -9.27
CA SER A 90 3.41 0.64 -10.61
C SER A 90 2.08 0.83 -11.33
N GLU A 91 0.99 1.00 -10.58
CA GLU A 91 -0.35 1.27 -11.15
C GLU A 91 -0.71 2.75 -11.04
N ALA A 92 -0.45 3.37 -9.87
CA ALA A 92 -0.93 4.71 -9.56
C ALA A 92 0.19 5.69 -9.15
N ALA A 93 1.30 5.73 -9.89
CA ALA A 93 2.44 6.61 -9.61
C ALA A 93 2.07 8.11 -9.48
N SER A 94 1.05 8.56 -10.21
CA SER A 94 0.62 9.96 -10.24
C SER A 94 -0.50 10.29 -9.23
N ASP A 95 -1.03 9.30 -8.50
CA ASP A 95 -2.12 9.53 -7.55
C ASP A 95 -1.61 10.01 -6.19
N ARG A 96 -1.48 11.33 -6.05
CA ARG A 96 -1.03 11.97 -4.81
C ARG A 96 -1.90 11.63 -3.60
N ARG A 97 -3.20 11.39 -3.80
CA ARG A 97 -4.11 11.13 -2.67
C ARG A 97 -3.80 9.80 -2.00
N ILE A 98 -3.37 8.79 -2.78
CA ILE A 98 -2.94 7.49 -2.24
C ILE A 98 -1.55 7.61 -1.61
N SER A 99 -0.61 8.33 -2.24
CA SER A 99 0.72 8.52 -1.66
C SER A 99 0.66 9.23 -0.31
N ASP A 100 -0.10 10.32 -0.22
CA ASP A 100 -0.25 11.12 1.00
C ASP A 100 -0.99 10.33 2.10
N ALA A 101 -1.97 9.52 1.69
CA ALA A 101 -2.64 8.59 2.59
C ALA A 101 -1.68 7.56 3.19
N GLN A 102 -0.76 7.01 2.38
CA GLN A 102 0.23 6.05 2.87
C GLN A 102 1.21 6.71 3.84
N GLU A 103 1.70 7.91 3.52
CA GLU A 103 2.58 8.67 4.43
C GLU A 103 1.89 8.90 5.78
N THR A 104 0.61 9.28 5.75
CA THR A 104 -0.19 9.46 6.97
C THR A 104 -0.29 8.15 7.77
N ALA A 105 -0.61 7.04 7.10
CA ALA A 105 -0.74 5.73 7.75
C ALA A 105 0.59 5.25 8.39
N GLN A 106 1.72 5.54 7.74
CA GLN A 106 3.07 5.25 8.24
C GLN A 106 3.41 6.08 9.48
N LEU A 107 3.18 7.40 9.41
CA LEU A 107 3.42 8.31 10.53
C LEU A 107 2.56 7.95 11.76
N GLN A 108 1.33 7.51 11.52
CA GLN A 108 0.39 7.12 12.57
C GLN A 108 0.48 5.64 12.95
N GLN A 109 1.37 4.86 12.33
CA GLN A 109 1.56 3.43 12.57
C GLN A 109 0.25 2.61 12.48
N GLN A 110 -0.60 2.92 11.48
CA GLN A 110 -1.90 2.27 11.31
C GLN A 110 -1.81 0.97 10.50
N GLY A 111 -2.67 0.01 10.84
CA GLY A 111 -2.83 -1.26 10.12
C GLY A 111 -1.50 -1.95 9.84
N VAL A 112 -1.17 -2.15 8.56
CA VAL A 112 0.08 -2.82 8.10
C VAL A 112 1.37 -2.09 8.50
N TRP A 113 1.26 -0.82 8.92
CA TRP A 113 2.39 -0.01 9.40
C TRP A 113 2.58 -0.08 10.91
N ASN A 114 1.69 -0.79 11.63
CA ASN A 114 1.83 -1.02 13.06
C ASN A 114 3.00 -2.00 13.32
N PRO A 115 3.97 -1.66 14.21
CA PRO A 115 5.11 -2.54 14.50
C PRO A 115 4.73 -3.94 14.99
N THR A 116 3.66 -4.07 15.77
CA THR A 116 3.15 -5.37 16.24
C THR A 116 2.63 -6.20 15.08
N VAL A 117 1.88 -5.59 14.15
CA VAL A 117 1.40 -6.27 12.94
C VAL A 117 2.57 -6.74 12.07
N GLN A 118 3.61 -5.92 11.94
CA GLN A 118 4.82 -6.29 11.18
C GLN A 118 5.57 -7.46 11.83
N GLN A 119 5.70 -7.48 13.15
CA GLN A 119 6.33 -8.58 13.88
C GLN A 119 5.54 -9.88 13.75
N LEU A 120 4.21 -9.81 13.86
CA LEU A 120 3.33 -10.97 13.66
C LEU A 120 3.46 -11.52 12.23
N ALA A 121 3.43 -10.64 11.23
CA ALA A 121 3.56 -11.02 9.83
C ALA A 121 4.93 -11.63 9.49
N ALA A 122 5.99 -11.20 10.19
CA ALA A 122 7.34 -11.76 10.06
C ALA A 122 7.56 -13.04 10.89
N GLY A 123 6.81 -13.22 11.98
CA GLY A 123 7.01 -14.25 13.01
C GLY A 123 6.33 -15.59 12.75
N GLY A 124 5.58 -15.75 11.66
CA GLY A 124 4.89 -17.00 11.29
C GLY A 124 5.80 -18.19 10.90
N GLY A 125 7.10 -18.12 11.20
CA GLY A 125 8.10 -19.15 10.89
C GLY A 125 9.04 -19.52 12.04
N SER A 126 8.75 -19.10 13.28
CA SER A 126 9.56 -19.49 14.45
C SER A 126 8.79 -20.44 15.36
N GLY A 127 8.54 -21.64 14.84
CA GLY A 127 8.08 -22.80 15.61
C GLY A 127 9.22 -23.82 15.72
N ALA A 128 9.84 -23.87 16.90
CA ALA A 128 10.59 -25.00 17.48
C ALA A 128 11.67 -25.70 16.64
N SER A 129 12.94 -25.36 16.93
CA SER A 129 13.93 -26.43 17.16
C SER A 129 14.42 -26.29 18.59
N GLU A 130 14.14 -27.35 19.33
CA GLU A 130 14.35 -27.52 20.75
C GLU A 130 15.84 -27.46 21.14
N ALA A 131 16.03 -27.27 22.44
CA ALA A 131 17.28 -27.30 23.16
C ALA A 131 18.21 -28.44 22.72
N ASN A 132 19.50 -28.11 22.61
CA ASN A 132 20.54 -29.05 22.98
C ASN A 132 21.57 -28.29 23.83
N GLU A 133 21.38 -28.35 25.14
CA GLU A 133 22.50 -28.20 26.08
C GLU A 133 23.51 -29.31 25.80
N SER A 134 24.78 -28.96 25.64
CA SER A 134 25.91 -29.65 26.28
C SER A 134 27.25 -28.99 25.94
N SER A 135 27.96 -28.55 26.99
CA SER A 135 29.43 -28.60 27.21
C SER A 135 30.36 -28.01 26.15
N GLU A 136 31.38 -27.19 26.39
CA GLU A 136 32.15 -26.76 27.58
C GLU A 136 33.09 -25.61 27.09
N PRO A 137 33.68 -24.80 28.00
CA PRO A 137 34.51 -23.65 27.65
C PRO A 137 35.97 -24.06 27.38
N LYS A 138 36.64 -23.42 26.40
CA LYS A 138 38.11 -23.41 26.33
C LYS A 138 38.65 -22.00 26.13
N GLU A 139 39.18 -21.51 27.24
CA GLU A 139 40.22 -20.52 27.42
C GLU A 139 41.48 -20.85 26.61
N SER A 140 42.05 -19.85 25.91
CA SER A 140 43.51 -19.67 25.82
C SER A 140 43.88 -18.33 25.20
N SER A 141 44.67 -17.59 25.96
CA SER A 141 45.49 -16.42 25.63
C SER A 141 46.17 -16.50 24.27
N ASP A 142 46.28 -15.36 23.57
CA ASP A 142 47.58 -14.68 23.42
C ASP A 142 47.46 -13.39 22.58
N LYS A 143 48.08 -12.33 23.09
CA LYS A 143 48.40 -11.06 22.41
C LYS A 143 49.86 -11.18 21.91
N PRO A 144 50.26 -10.59 20.78
CA PRO A 144 50.76 -9.19 20.78
C PRO A 144 50.39 -8.42 19.50
N GLU A 145 50.02 -7.13 19.53
CA GLU A 145 50.89 -5.93 19.50
C GLU A 145 51.98 -5.92 18.41
N ILE A 146 51.69 -5.29 17.26
CA ILE A 146 52.67 -4.60 16.40
C ILE A 146 52.04 -3.32 15.81
N GLU A 147 52.88 -2.28 15.83
CA GLU A 147 52.73 -0.86 15.55
C GLU A 147 52.65 -0.44 14.05
N GLN A 148 52.21 0.82 13.85
CA GLN A 148 52.58 1.81 12.81
C GLN A 148 51.91 1.83 11.39
N LYS A 149 50.95 2.77 11.23
CA LYS A 149 50.94 4.03 10.40
C LYS A 149 51.45 4.05 8.93
N PRO A 150 51.09 5.09 8.12
CA PRO A 150 49.86 5.29 7.36
C PRO A 150 50.09 5.26 5.82
N GLY A 151 49.08 4.83 5.05
CA GLY A 151 49.13 4.76 3.58
C GLY A 151 48.16 5.71 2.92
N VAL A 152 48.71 6.68 2.19
CA VAL A 152 48.08 7.72 1.39
C VAL A 152 47.37 7.11 0.17
N ALA A 153 46.20 7.63 -0.22
CA ALA A 153 45.86 8.12 -1.57
C ALA A 153 44.36 8.08 -1.87
N SER A 154 43.80 9.29 -1.94
CA SER A 154 43.00 9.83 -3.05
C SER A 154 42.11 8.89 -3.87
N SER A 155 40.80 9.11 -3.79
CA SER A 155 39.95 9.27 -4.98
C SER A 155 38.56 9.77 -4.59
N SER A 156 38.17 10.92 -5.12
CA SER A 156 37.00 11.08 -6.00
C SER A 156 36.61 12.55 -6.05
N SER A 157 37.00 13.15 -7.17
CA SER A 157 36.46 14.40 -7.69
C SER A 157 34.97 14.20 -8.03
N THR A 158 34.11 15.11 -7.60
CA THR A 158 33.32 16.03 -8.46
C THR A 158 32.16 16.63 -7.67
N ALA A 159 32.35 17.87 -7.22
CA ALA A 159 31.27 18.82 -6.96
C ALA A 159 30.64 19.18 -8.32
N SER A 160 29.35 18.90 -8.53
CA SER A 160 28.25 19.84 -8.29
C SER A 160 28.46 21.18 -9.00
N ASP A 161 27.94 21.29 -10.23
CA ASP A 161 27.56 22.59 -10.76
C ASP A 161 26.08 22.61 -11.13
N ARG A 162 25.44 23.62 -10.55
CA ARG A 162 24.05 24.02 -10.71
C ARG A 162 23.91 24.67 -12.09
N ASP A 163 22.83 24.38 -12.79
CA ASP A 163 22.02 25.45 -13.37
C ASP A 163 20.59 24.96 -13.63
N ARG A 164 19.65 25.61 -12.93
CA ARG A 164 18.22 25.35 -12.98
C ARG A 164 17.58 26.64 -13.52
N GLN A 165 17.30 26.67 -14.82
CA GLN A 165 16.45 27.71 -15.41
C GLN A 165 14.97 27.38 -15.20
N THR A 166 14.22 28.44 -14.90
CA THR A 166 12.81 28.45 -14.51
C THR A 166 12.04 29.31 -15.52
N SER A 167 10.93 28.80 -16.04
CA SER A 167 9.82 29.55 -16.68
C SER A 167 8.59 28.61 -16.68
N MET A 168 7.51 28.88 -15.93
CA MET A 168 6.36 29.77 -16.26
C MET A 168 5.72 29.42 -17.62
N SER A 169 4.41 29.15 -17.81
CA SER A 169 3.21 29.25 -16.98
C SER A 169 2.03 28.46 -17.59
N ALA A 170 1.06 28.12 -16.73
CA ALA A 170 -0.40 27.94 -16.87
C ALA A 170 -1.11 28.03 -18.24
N SER A 171 -2.09 27.12 -18.50
CA SER A 171 -3.54 27.45 -18.52
C SER A 171 -4.47 26.31 -18.98
N SER A 172 -5.59 26.20 -18.26
CA SER A 172 -6.97 25.87 -18.68
C SER A 172 -7.43 24.44 -19.00
N MET A 173 -8.30 23.92 -18.11
CA MET A 173 -9.42 23.00 -18.40
C MET A 173 -10.64 23.80 -18.91
N PRO A 174 -11.72 23.17 -19.44
CA PRO A 174 -12.78 22.52 -18.62
C PRO A 174 -13.12 21.09 -19.12
N GLU A 175 -13.39 20.12 -18.24
CA GLU A 175 -14.70 19.72 -17.64
C GLU A 175 -15.78 19.25 -18.64
N GLU A 176 -16.00 17.93 -18.69
CA GLU A 176 -17.34 17.33 -18.81
C GLU A 176 -17.37 16.07 -17.92
N GLY A 177 -17.84 16.24 -16.68
CA GLY A 177 -18.17 15.14 -15.78
C GLY A 177 -19.61 14.70 -16.03
N GLN A 178 -19.78 13.50 -16.60
CA GLN A 178 -21.10 12.84 -16.59
C GLN A 178 -21.33 12.22 -15.22
N GLU A 179 -22.18 12.87 -14.42
CA GLU A 179 -22.73 12.32 -13.19
C GLU A 179 -23.78 11.26 -13.53
N SER A 180 -23.51 10.01 -13.18
CA SER A 180 -24.57 9.00 -13.00
C SER A 180 -24.67 8.68 -11.52
N LYS A 181 -25.90 8.68 -11.00
CA LYS A 181 -26.22 8.25 -9.62
C LYS A 181 -26.12 6.68 -9.63
N PHE A 182 -26.38 5.85 -8.61
CA PHE A 182 -27.20 4.57 -8.74
C PHE A 182 -27.03 3.56 -7.58
N LYS A 183 -28.12 2.84 -7.28
CA LYS A 183 -28.52 2.17 -6.01
C LYS A 183 -28.24 0.67 -6.06
N ALA A 184 -27.27 0.19 -5.29
CA ALA A 184 -26.97 -1.24 -5.22
C ALA A 184 -28.01 -2.00 -4.37
N GLY A 185 -28.65 -3.01 -4.97
CA GLY A 185 -29.53 -3.99 -4.34
C GLY A 185 -28.86 -5.36 -4.31
N LEU A 186 -29.33 -6.23 -3.41
CA LEU A 186 -28.73 -7.54 -3.10
C LEU A 186 -29.22 -8.65 -4.04
N ALA A 187 -28.33 -9.58 -4.39
CA ALA A 187 -28.64 -11.00 -4.56
C ALA A 187 -27.69 -11.81 -3.68
#